data_AF-A0A428NAI6-F1
#
_entry.id   AF-A0A428NAI6-F1
#
_cell.length_a   1.000
_cell.length_b   1.000
_cell.length_c   1.000
_cell.angle_alpha   90.00
_cell.angle_beta   90.00
_cell.angle_gamma   90.00
#
_symmetry.space_group_name_H-M   'P 1'
#
loop_
_entity.id
_entity.type
_entity.pdbx_description
1 polymer ?
#
loop_
_entity_poly.entity_id
_entity_poly.type
_entity_poly.pdbx_seq_one_letter_code
_entity_poly.pdbx_strand_id
1 'polypeptide(L)'
;MGRNVVRLTILIMSTLLITACQETKNTDEESHGQYEDDKMIGLVREVDTENSVVSVDISRWEKRDRGNITTDEGYGISAEITDETILQYENTTEALLDDIKEGQKVLINPPKGNGFKGVAEEFILLDMTYEEKYKGLLSHLKDTLNIVVMYEKGETPPPQMDEKLMEKIEQETVMTWRPYQKDYVVDYKEELNIEKFPVILVFNSEELVFKTNKVEELYEFFKK
;
A
#
# COMPACT_ATOMS: atom_id res chain seq x y z
N MET A 1 50.52 36.07 48.07
CA MET A 1 51.85 35.49 47.77
C MET A 1 51.58 34.23 46.97
N GLY A 2 51.92 34.06 45.69
CA GLY A 2 52.91 34.71 44.86
C GLY A 2 53.91 33.66 44.38
N ARG A 3 53.91 33.41 43.05
CA ARG A 3 54.99 32.82 42.23
C ARG A 3 55.15 31.29 42.33
N ASN A 4 55.61 30.58 41.31
CA ASN A 4 55.68 30.69 39.86
C ASN A 4 56.29 29.35 39.40
N VAL A 5 55.77 28.80 38.30
CA VAL A 5 56.52 28.27 37.15
C VAL A 5 57.79 27.45 37.43
N VAL A 6 57.75 26.14 37.11
CA VAL A 6 58.81 25.49 36.31
C VAL A 6 58.16 24.54 35.31
N ARG A 7 58.41 24.82 34.03
CA ARG A 7 58.10 24.02 32.84
C ARG A 7 59.11 22.86 32.74
N LEU A 8 58.68 21.68 32.26
CA LEU A 8 59.52 20.92 31.34
C LEU A 8 58.65 20.13 30.34
N THR A 9 58.93 20.44 29.08
CA THR A 9 58.34 20.01 27.81
C THR A 9 58.89 18.63 27.40
N ILE A 10 58.07 17.79 26.76
CA ILE A 10 58.34 16.85 25.63
C ILE A 10 56.96 16.19 25.36
N LEU A 11 56.16 16.54 24.35
CA LEU A 11 56.32 16.56 22.87
C LEU A 11 56.30 15.15 22.24
N ILE A 12 55.27 14.92 21.40
CA ILE A 12 55.13 13.92 20.30
C ILE A 12 54.70 12.49 20.68
N MET A 13 53.41 12.19 20.51
CA MET A 13 52.98 11.46 19.31
C MET A 13 51.50 11.71 19.01
N SER A 14 51.30 12.18 17.78
CA SER A 14 50.04 12.55 17.19
C SER A 14 49.27 11.33 16.66
N THR A 15 48.00 11.59 16.36
CA THR A 15 47.23 11.02 15.24
C THR A 15 46.81 9.55 15.33
N LEU A 16 45.56 9.31 15.69
CA LEU A 16 44.45 8.98 14.77
C LEU A 16 43.33 8.30 15.56
N LEU A 17 42.14 8.90 15.49
CA LEU A 17 40.83 8.26 15.34
C LEU A 17 39.78 9.30 15.77
N ILE A 18 39.66 10.35 14.94
CA ILE A 18 38.37 11.02 14.79
C ILE A 18 37.53 10.01 14.03
N THR A 19 36.82 9.13 14.74
CA THR A 19 35.74 8.37 14.13
C THR A 19 34.61 9.38 13.94
N ALA A 20 34.66 10.06 12.79
CA ALA A 20 33.49 10.65 12.21
C ALA A 20 32.51 9.50 11.98
N CYS A 21 31.56 9.31 12.90
CA CYS A 21 30.27 8.74 12.53
C CYS A 21 29.61 9.79 11.64
N GLN A 22 29.99 9.77 10.36
CA GLN A 22 29.06 10.10 9.31
C GLN A 22 27.92 9.08 9.47
N GLU A 23 26.86 9.49 10.16
CA GLU A 23 25.54 9.02 9.80
C GLU A 23 25.28 9.55 8.39
N THR A 24 25.75 8.77 7.43
CA THR A 24 25.27 8.83 6.06
C THR A 24 23.77 8.66 6.18
N LYS A 25 23.03 9.73 5.91
CA LYS A 25 21.62 9.63 5.54
C LYS A 25 21.56 8.67 4.36
N ASN A 26 21.33 7.39 4.65
CA ASN A 26 20.88 6.44 3.66
C ASN A 26 19.49 6.90 3.27
N THR A 27 19.44 7.50 2.10
CA THR A 27 18.27 7.65 1.23
C THR A 27 17.43 6.38 1.26
N ASP A 28 16.17 6.53 1.68
CA ASP A 28 14.98 5.81 1.22
C ASP A 28 15.20 4.37 0.73
N GLU A 29 15.73 3.51 1.59
CA GLU A 29 15.40 2.08 1.51
C GLU A 29 14.07 1.92 2.24
N GLU A 30 12.97 1.82 1.49
CA GLU A 30 11.81 1.07 1.97
C GLU A 30 12.37 -0.24 2.52
N SER A 31 12.40 -0.39 3.84
CA SER A 31 12.85 -1.62 4.45
C SER A 31 11.88 -2.69 3.95
N HIS A 32 12.29 -3.47 2.96
CA HIS A 32 11.68 -4.73 2.64
C HIS A 32 11.87 -5.58 3.89
N GLY A 33 10.90 -5.48 4.81
CA GLY A 33 10.88 -6.28 6.03
C GLY A 33 11.20 -7.70 5.64
N GLN A 34 12.12 -8.33 6.38
CA GLN A 34 12.60 -9.68 6.11
C GLN A 34 11.38 -10.58 5.86
N TYR A 35 11.11 -10.91 4.60
CA TYR A 35 9.98 -11.76 4.25
C TYR A 35 10.29 -13.14 4.78
N GLU A 36 9.32 -13.74 5.44
CA GLU A 36 9.41 -15.13 5.88
C GLU A 36 9.06 -16.03 4.67
N ASP A 37 10.00 -16.88 4.26
CA ASP A 37 9.84 -17.75 3.08
C ASP A 37 8.67 -18.72 3.22
N ASP A 38 8.31 -19.06 4.47
CA ASP A 38 7.16 -19.88 4.83
C ASP A 38 5.84 -19.12 4.89
N LYS A 39 5.82 -17.81 4.62
CA LYS A 39 4.63 -16.96 4.69
C LYS A 39 4.32 -16.32 3.34
N MET A 40 3.53 -17.00 2.51
CA MET A 40 3.11 -16.46 1.23
C MET A 40 1.98 -15.45 1.42
N ILE A 41 2.36 -14.17 1.50
CA ILE A 41 1.42 -13.04 1.64
C ILE A 41 1.04 -12.51 0.24
N GLY A 42 -0.25 -12.32 0.03
CA GLY A 42 -0.81 -11.80 -1.21
C GLY A 42 -2.03 -10.92 -1.02
N LEU A 43 -2.59 -10.47 -2.14
CA LEU A 43 -3.85 -9.72 -2.20
C LEU A 43 -4.90 -10.51 -2.98
N VAL A 44 -6.08 -10.67 -2.40
CA VAL A 44 -7.21 -11.30 -3.08
C VAL A 44 -7.57 -10.49 -4.33
N ARG A 45 -7.65 -11.17 -5.47
CA ARG A 45 -8.07 -10.60 -6.77
C ARG A 45 -9.52 -10.90 -7.08
N GLU A 46 -9.97 -12.10 -6.73
CA GLU A 46 -11.31 -12.58 -7.03
C GLU A 46 -11.68 -13.72 -6.06
N VAL A 47 -12.96 -13.81 -5.73
CA VAL A 47 -13.53 -14.87 -4.90
C VAL A 47 -14.64 -15.55 -5.72
N ASP A 48 -14.43 -16.81 -6.07
CA ASP A 48 -15.44 -17.67 -6.68
C ASP A 48 -16.09 -18.51 -5.58
N THR A 49 -17.21 -18.02 -5.06
CA THR A 49 -17.94 -18.68 -3.98
C THR A 49 -18.64 -19.96 -4.43
N GLU A 50 -18.97 -20.10 -5.72
CA GLU A 50 -19.62 -21.30 -6.26
C GLU A 50 -18.65 -22.49 -6.28
N ASN A 51 -17.39 -22.24 -6.64
CA ASN A 51 -16.34 -23.26 -6.70
C ASN A 51 -15.41 -23.26 -5.47
N SER A 52 -15.66 -22.39 -4.49
CA SER A 52 -14.81 -22.21 -3.29
C SER A 52 -13.34 -21.96 -3.63
N VAL A 53 -13.10 -21.13 -4.65
CA VAL A 53 -11.75 -20.83 -5.14
C VAL A 53 -11.46 -19.34 -4.98
N VAL A 54 -10.32 -19.02 -4.36
CA VAL A 54 -9.85 -17.65 -4.18
C VAL A 54 -8.64 -17.41 -5.06
N SER A 55 -8.73 -16.44 -5.95
CA SER A 55 -7.60 -15.98 -6.77
C SER A 55 -6.81 -14.95 -5.99
N VAL A 56 -5.50 -15.17 -5.81
CA VAL A 56 -4.63 -14.31 -5.00
C VAL A 56 -3.40 -13.91 -5.79
N ASP A 57 -3.13 -12.61 -5.82
CA ASP A 57 -1.89 -12.05 -6.36
C ASP A 57 -0.78 -12.18 -5.33
N ILE A 58 0.24 -12.93 -5.70
CA ILE A 58 1.44 -13.21 -4.91
C ILE A 58 2.70 -12.61 -5.56
N SER A 59 2.56 -11.67 -6.49
CA SER A 59 3.66 -11.06 -7.25
C SER A 59 4.72 -10.48 -6.32
N ARG A 60 4.31 -9.83 -5.23
CA ARG A 60 5.24 -9.26 -4.24
C ARG A 60 6.07 -10.35 -3.56
N TRP A 61 5.45 -11.46 -3.17
CA TRP A 61 6.14 -12.59 -2.55
C TRP A 61 7.04 -13.33 -3.56
N GLU A 62 6.58 -13.61 -4.78
CA GLU A 62 7.35 -14.30 -5.84
C GLU A 62 8.58 -13.49 -6.30
N LYS A 63 8.51 -12.16 -6.25
CA LYS A 63 9.61 -11.28 -6.68
C LYS A 63 10.54 -10.86 -5.54
N ARG A 64 10.29 -11.28 -4.29
CA ARG A 64 11.00 -10.79 -3.09
C ARG A 64 12.53 -10.90 -3.18
N ASP A 65 13.04 -11.95 -3.81
CA ASP A 65 14.49 -12.21 -3.92
C ASP A 65 15.11 -11.69 -5.22
N ARG A 66 14.33 -11.04 -6.10
CA ARG A 66 14.80 -10.59 -7.43
C ARG A 66 15.54 -9.24 -7.40
N GLY A 67 15.57 -8.55 -6.25
CA GLY A 67 16.13 -7.19 -6.15
C GLY A 67 15.40 -6.19 -7.05
N ASN A 68 16.09 -5.13 -7.50
CA ASN A 68 15.53 -4.05 -8.34
C ASN A 68 15.16 -4.45 -9.79
N ILE A 69 14.92 -5.73 -10.05
CA ILE A 69 14.48 -6.18 -11.38
C ILE A 69 12.97 -5.95 -11.50
N THR A 70 12.60 -4.87 -12.17
CA THR A 70 11.21 -4.57 -12.54
C THR A 70 10.84 -5.31 -13.82
N THR A 71 10.35 -6.56 -13.71
CA THR A 71 9.60 -7.20 -14.81
C THR A 71 8.10 -6.94 -14.64
N ASP A 72 7.39 -6.74 -15.74
CA ASP A 72 5.93 -6.52 -15.76
C ASP A 72 5.11 -7.79 -15.50
N GLU A 73 5.77 -8.91 -15.19
CA GLU A 73 5.15 -10.21 -14.98
C GLU A 73 4.29 -10.21 -13.70
N GLY A 74 3.02 -10.58 -13.80
CA GLY A 74 2.18 -10.87 -12.64
C GLY A 74 2.28 -12.34 -12.22
N TYR A 75 2.21 -12.60 -10.92
CA TYR A 75 2.10 -13.95 -10.36
C TYR A 75 0.85 -14.05 -9.50
N GLY A 76 0.09 -15.11 -9.72
CA GLY A 76 -1.08 -15.41 -8.91
C GLY A 76 -1.22 -16.91 -8.68
N ILE A 77 -2.02 -17.24 -7.67
CA ILE A 77 -2.46 -18.60 -7.38
C ILE A 77 -3.98 -18.64 -7.28
N SER A 78 -4.54 -19.80 -7.60
CA SER A 78 -5.91 -20.15 -7.28
C SER A 78 -5.86 -21.10 -6.10
N ALA A 79 -6.39 -20.66 -4.96
CA ALA A 79 -6.46 -21.43 -3.73
C ALA A 79 -7.88 -21.95 -3.54
N GLU A 80 -8.06 -23.26 -3.61
CA GLU A 80 -9.27 -23.96 -3.21
C GLU A 80 -9.37 -23.96 -1.67
N ILE A 81 -10.52 -23.53 -1.18
CA ILE A 81 -10.90 -23.51 0.23
C ILE A 81 -11.83 -24.70 0.48
N THR A 82 -11.47 -25.56 1.43
CA THR A 82 -12.21 -26.78 1.76
C THR A 82 -12.56 -26.80 3.25
N ASP A 83 -13.38 -27.76 3.68
CA ASP A 83 -13.70 -27.97 5.10
C ASP A 83 -12.46 -28.31 5.96
N GLU A 84 -11.34 -28.71 5.33
CA GLU A 84 -10.07 -28.99 6.00
C GLU A 84 -9.17 -27.74 6.09
N THR A 85 -9.49 -26.67 5.36
CA THR A 85 -8.72 -25.43 5.35
C THR A 85 -8.95 -24.64 6.65
N ILE A 86 -7.87 -24.25 7.31
CA ILE A 86 -7.94 -23.33 8.45
C ILE A 86 -8.16 -21.91 7.91
N LEU A 87 -9.40 -21.43 7.99
CA LEU A 87 -9.80 -20.08 7.59
C LEU A 87 -10.05 -19.21 8.83
N GLN A 88 -9.21 -18.19 9.02
CA GLN A 88 -9.26 -17.36 10.23
C GLN A 88 -8.78 -15.94 9.98
N TYR A 89 -9.15 -15.01 10.86
CA TYR A 89 -8.54 -13.69 10.96
C TYR A 89 -7.17 -13.76 11.66
N GLU A 90 -6.36 -12.71 11.50
CA GLU A 90 -5.05 -12.58 12.16
C GLU A 90 -5.11 -12.72 13.69
N ASN A 91 -6.25 -12.36 14.30
CA ASN A 91 -6.50 -12.52 15.73
C ASN A 91 -6.94 -13.94 16.13
N THR A 92 -6.85 -14.93 15.24
CA THR A 92 -7.24 -16.34 15.43
C THR A 92 -8.74 -16.61 15.54
N THR A 93 -9.59 -15.61 15.32
CA THR A 93 -11.04 -15.83 15.21
C THR A 93 -11.34 -16.53 13.89
N GLU A 94 -12.22 -17.53 13.93
CA GLU A 94 -12.69 -18.25 12.73
C GLU A 94 -13.33 -17.26 11.73
N ALA A 95 -13.05 -17.48 10.45
CA ALA A 95 -13.61 -16.72 9.33
C ALA A 95 -14.33 -17.65 8.37
N LEU A 96 -15.24 -17.08 7.59
CA LEU A 96 -16.01 -17.78 6.57
C LEU A 96 -15.54 -17.38 5.17
N LEU A 97 -15.86 -18.19 4.16
CA LEU A 97 -15.55 -17.87 2.76
C LEU A 97 -16.15 -16.52 2.34
N ASP A 98 -17.36 -16.22 2.83
CA ASP A 98 -18.07 -14.97 2.57
C ASP A 98 -17.41 -13.74 3.22
N ASP A 99 -16.48 -13.93 4.17
CA ASP A 99 -15.71 -12.84 4.78
C ASP A 99 -14.53 -12.39 3.90
N ILE A 100 -14.14 -13.21 2.92
CA ILE A 100 -13.04 -12.90 2.00
C ILE A 100 -13.51 -11.91 0.95
N LYS A 101 -12.81 -10.77 0.84
CA LYS A 101 -13.15 -9.67 -0.08
C LYS A 101 -12.05 -9.39 -1.08
N GLU A 102 -12.41 -8.83 -2.23
CA GLU A 102 -11.43 -8.33 -3.20
C GLU A 102 -10.50 -7.29 -2.54
N GLY A 103 -9.20 -7.38 -2.79
CA GLY A 103 -8.19 -6.51 -2.20
C GLY A 103 -7.75 -6.87 -0.78
N GLN A 104 -8.36 -7.86 -0.13
CA GLN A 104 -7.97 -8.33 1.20
C GLN A 104 -6.52 -8.84 1.20
N LYS A 105 -5.73 -8.42 2.19
CA LYS A 105 -4.41 -8.99 2.45
C LYS A 105 -4.56 -10.34 3.13
N VAL A 106 -3.86 -11.35 2.62
CA VAL A 106 -3.99 -12.73 3.09
C VAL A 106 -2.63 -13.41 3.22
N LEU A 107 -2.51 -14.32 4.19
CA LEU A 107 -1.46 -15.32 4.28
C LEU A 107 -1.99 -16.65 3.75
N ILE A 108 -1.22 -17.35 2.92
CA ILE A 108 -1.60 -18.65 2.37
C ILE A 108 -0.49 -19.67 2.61
N ASN A 109 -0.82 -20.77 3.27
CA ASN A 109 0.11 -21.87 3.52
C ASN A 109 -0.41 -23.20 2.95
N PRO A 110 0.48 -24.10 2.50
CA PRO A 110 1.93 -23.93 2.40
C PRO A 110 2.32 -22.94 1.27
N PRO A 111 3.47 -22.26 1.37
CA PRO A 111 4.01 -21.50 0.24
C PRO A 111 4.30 -22.46 -0.93
N LYS A 112 4.36 -21.90 -2.14
CA LYS A 112 4.61 -22.66 -3.37
C LYS A 112 5.81 -23.61 -3.24
N GLY A 113 5.59 -24.88 -3.59
CA GLY A 113 6.57 -25.95 -3.60
C GLY A 113 5.96 -27.22 -4.21
N ASN A 114 6.69 -28.34 -4.23
CA ASN A 114 6.21 -29.60 -4.81
C ASN A 114 4.93 -30.17 -4.14
N GLY A 115 4.46 -29.56 -3.04
CA GLY A 115 3.29 -29.96 -2.28
C GLY A 115 2.05 -29.06 -2.43
N PHE A 116 2.15 -27.86 -3.04
CA PHE A 116 0.95 -27.02 -3.21
C PHE A 116 0.10 -27.59 -4.36
N LYS A 117 -0.98 -28.27 -4.00
CA LYS A 117 -1.88 -28.96 -4.93
C LYS A 117 -3.05 -28.09 -5.39
N GLY A 118 -3.01 -26.80 -5.10
CA GLY A 118 -4.13 -25.87 -5.31
C GLY A 118 -5.04 -25.72 -4.09
N VAL A 119 -4.96 -26.61 -3.10
CA VAL A 119 -5.73 -26.50 -1.84
C VAL A 119 -4.89 -25.78 -0.79
N ALA A 120 -5.47 -24.77 -0.13
CA ALA A 120 -4.84 -24.08 0.99
C ALA A 120 -5.01 -24.89 2.28
N GLU A 121 -3.92 -25.12 3.01
CA GLU A 121 -3.98 -25.68 4.37
C GLU A 121 -4.39 -24.60 5.37
N GLU A 122 -3.83 -23.40 5.23
CA GLU A 122 -4.21 -22.21 6.00
C GLU A 122 -4.46 -21.02 5.07
N PHE A 123 -5.50 -20.28 5.36
CA PHE A 123 -5.85 -19.04 4.69
C PHE A 123 -6.21 -17.99 5.75
N ILE A 124 -5.29 -17.08 6.04
CA ILE A 124 -5.45 -16.09 7.13
C ILE A 124 -5.75 -14.71 6.56
N LEU A 125 -6.87 -14.10 6.95
CA LEU A 125 -7.19 -12.71 6.64
C LEU A 125 -6.36 -11.79 7.56
N LEU A 126 -5.43 -11.06 6.96
CA LEU A 126 -4.50 -10.18 7.68
C LEU A 126 -5.06 -8.77 7.83
N ASP A 127 -4.77 -8.14 8.97
CA ASP A 127 -5.08 -6.73 9.14
C ASP A 127 -4.28 -5.89 8.15
N MET A 128 -4.94 -4.83 7.67
CA MET A 128 -4.36 -3.89 6.73
C MET A 128 -4.18 -2.54 7.40
N THR A 129 -2.97 -2.01 7.28
CA THR A 129 -2.65 -0.63 7.65
C THR A 129 -3.44 0.35 6.79
N TYR A 130 -3.51 1.61 7.24
CA TYR A 130 -4.13 2.67 6.46
C TYR A 130 -3.49 2.80 5.07
N GLU A 131 -2.17 2.80 4.98
CA GLU A 131 -1.46 2.89 3.70
C GLU A 131 -1.83 1.73 2.76
N GLU A 132 -1.89 0.49 3.27
CA GLU A 132 -2.28 -0.68 2.46
C GLU A 132 -3.72 -0.57 1.96
N LYS A 133 -4.65 -0.14 2.83
CA LYS A 133 -6.06 0.08 2.46
C LYS A 133 -6.21 1.13 1.36
N TYR A 134 -5.48 2.24 1.47
CA TYR A 134 -5.63 3.41 0.61
C TYR A 134 -4.55 3.51 -0.48
N LYS A 135 -3.70 2.51 -0.69
CA LYS A 135 -2.55 2.55 -1.63
C LYS A 135 -2.91 3.02 -3.05
N GLY A 136 -4.09 2.68 -3.54
CA GLY A 136 -4.57 3.10 -4.87
C GLY A 136 -5.26 4.48 -4.91
N LEU A 137 -5.35 5.16 -3.77
CA LEU A 137 -5.96 6.49 -3.61
C LEU A 137 -4.93 7.52 -3.15
N LEU A 138 -4.00 7.15 -2.27
CA LEU A 138 -2.90 8.00 -1.83
C LEU A 138 -2.01 8.42 -3.00
N SER A 139 -1.38 9.58 -2.87
CA SER A 139 -0.33 9.98 -3.81
C SER A 139 0.90 9.11 -3.62
N HIS A 140 1.34 8.48 -4.71
CA HIS A 140 2.60 7.74 -4.75
C HIS A 140 3.82 8.66 -4.95
N LEU A 141 3.59 9.94 -5.27
CA LEU A 141 4.62 10.95 -5.43
C LEU A 141 4.65 11.85 -4.20
N LYS A 142 5.86 12.02 -3.65
CA LYS A 142 6.09 12.91 -2.52
C LYS A 142 5.72 14.36 -2.88
N ASP A 143 5.10 15.06 -1.95
CA ASP A 143 4.69 16.47 -2.09
C ASP A 143 3.74 16.74 -3.28
N THR A 144 3.12 15.70 -3.85
CA THR A 144 2.15 15.78 -4.94
C THR A 144 0.79 15.33 -4.45
N LEU A 145 -0.28 15.90 -5.01
CA LEU A 145 -1.65 15.48 -4.72
C LEU A 145 -2.18 14.51 -5.79
N ASN A 146 -2.91 13.48 -5.35
CA ASN A 146 -3.68 12.60 -6.23
C ASN A 146 -5.15 12.99 -6.21
N ILE A 147 -5.65 13.39 -7.36
CA ILE A 147 -7.07 13.65 -7.58
C ILE A 147 -7.73 12.34 -8.00
N VAL A 148 -8.63 11.82 -7.18
CA VAL A 148 -9.39 10.62 -7.49
C VAL A 148 -10.82 11.01 -7.85
N VAL A 149 -11.22 10.71 -9.08
CA VAL A 149 -12.62 10.75 -9.50
C VAL A 149 -13.20 9.35 -9.30
N MET A 150 -13.99 9.19 -8.24
CA MET A 150 -14.68 7.94 -7.94
C MET A 150 -16.12 8.00 -8.47
N TYR A 151 -16.57 6.95 -9.16
CA TYR A 151 -17.88 6.90 -9.83
C TYR A 151 -18.49 5.50 -9.75
N GLU A 152 -19.79 5.35 -10.00
CA GLU A 152 -20.45 4.04 -9.94
C GLU A 152 -19.88 3.08 -11.01
N LYS A 153 -19.72 1.79 -10.66
CA LYS A 153 -19.21 0.78 -11.59
C LYS A 153 -20.15 0.66 -12.80
N GLY A 154 -19.59 0.79 -14.00
CA GLY A 154 -20.34 0.74 -15.26
C GLY A 154 -20.88 2.09 -15.72
N GLU A 155 -20.74 3.16 -14.91
CA GLU A 155 -21.04 4.52 -15.33
C GLU A 155 -19.81 5.22 -15.92
N THR A 156 -20.02 6.33 -16.62
CA THR A 156 -18.96 7.23 -17.08
C THR A 156 -19.08 8.54 -16.30
N PRO A 157 -17.98 9.07 -15.75
CA PRO A 157 -17.99 10.41 -15.16
C PRO A 157 -18.52 11.47 -16.14
N PRO A 158 -19.21 12.51 -15.65
CA PRO A 158 -19.62 13.65 -16.47
C PRO A 158 -18.42 14.24 -17.22
N PRO A 159 -18.61 14.82 -18.43
CA PRO A 159 -17.52 15.38 -19.21
C PRO A 159 -16.69 16.45 -18.48
N GLN A 160 -17.25 17.18 -17.51
CA GLN A 160 -16.48 18.14 -16.73
C GLN A 160 -15.49 17.50 -15.72
N MET A 161 -15.59 16.20 -15.46
CA MET A 161 -14.71 15.40 -14.59
C MET A 161 -13.86 14.38 -15.39
N ASP A 162 -13.72 14.62 -16.70
CA ASP A 162 -12.86 13.85 -17.58
C ASP A 162 -11.41 14.40 -17.56
N GLU A 163 -10.61 14.06 -18.58
CA GLU A 163 -9.22 14.51 -18.71
C GLU A 163 -9.07 16.04 -18.64
N LYS A 164 -10.11 16.80 -19.01
CA LYS A 164 -10.11 18.27 -18.96
C LYS A 164 -10.15 18.85 -17.56
N LEU A 165 -10.45 18.05 -16.55
CA LEU A 165 -10.43 18.48 -15.16
C LEU A 165 -9.07 19.08 -14.77
N MET A 166 -7.99 18.58 -15.36
CA MET A 166 -6.62 19.01 -15.09
C MET A 166 -6.24 20.32 -15.79
N GLU A 167 -6.94 20.73 -16.85
CA GLU A 167 -6.55 21.90 -17.67
C GLU A 167 -6.49 23.21 -16.87
N LYS A 168 -7.19 23.29 -15.75
CA LYS A 168 -7.28 24.48 -14.88
C LYS A 168 -6.52 24.33 -13.57
N ILE A 169 -5.82 23.23 -13.38
CA ILE A 169 -5.02 22.96 -12.18
C ILE A 169 -3.56 23.26 -12.55
N GLU A 170 -3.03 24.34 -12.01
CA GLU A 170 -1.63 24.76 -12.28
C GLU A 170 -0.61 23.98 -11.45
N GLN A 171 -1.05 23.44 -10.30
CA GLN A 171 -0.20 22.64 -9.41
C GLN A 171 0.11 21.28 -10.05
N GLU A 172 1.30 20.76 -9.80
CA GLU A 172 1.66 19.40 -10.23
C GLU A 172 0.82 18.39 -9.43
N THR A 173 -0.04 17.64 -10.14
CA THR A 173 -0.92 16.63 -9.55
C THR A 173 -1.03 15.41 -10.44
N VAL A 174 -1.28 14.26 -9.82
CA VAL A 174 -1.67 13.04 -10.53
C VAL A 174 -3.18 12.85 -10.43
N MET A 175 -3.75 12.10 -11.37
CA MET A 175 -5.20 11.88 -11.41
C MET A 175 -5.52 10.43 -11.71
N THR A 176 -6.52 9.91 -11.01
CA THR A 176 -6.99 8.53 -11.13
C THR A 176 -8.51 8.52 -11.23
N TRP A 177 -9.03 7.83 -12.25
CA TRP A 177 -10.46 7.50 -12.32
C TRP A 177 -10.65 6.10 -11.78
N ARG A 178 -11.53 5.94 -10.80
CA ARG A 178 -11.76 4.64 -10.15
C ARG A 178 -13.25 4.35 -10.02
N PRO A 179 -13.75 3.23 -10.60
CA PRO A 179 -15.09 2.79 -10.28
C PRO A 179 -15.17 2.35 -8.81
N TYR A 180 -16.27 2.70 -8.14
CA TYR A 180 -16.60 2.22 -6.82
C TYR A 180 -16.86 0.71 -6.87
N GLN A 181 -16.20 -0.03 -5.98
CA GLN A 181 -16.32 -1.48 -5.85
C GLN A 181 -16.96 -1.78 -4.49
N LYS A 182 -18.24 -2.16 -4.50
CA LYS A 182 -19.00 -2.43 -3.27
C LYS A 182 -18.42 -3.57 -2.44
N ASP A 183 -17.92 -4.62 -3.10
CA ASP A 183 -17.44 -5.84 -2.44
C ASP A 183 -15.90 -5.83 -2.25
N TYR A 184 -15.28 -4.65 -2.35
CA TYR A 184 -13.88 -4.45 -2.00
C TYR A 184 -13.69 -4.50 -0.49
N VAL A 185 -12.49 -4.85 -0.02
CA VAL A 185 -12.15 -4.95 1.40
C VAL A 185 -12.43 -3.65 2.18
N VAL A 186 -12.29 -2.50 1.51
CA VAL A 186 -12.68 -1.19 2.05
C VAL A 186 -13.97 -0.72 1.38
N ASP A 187 -15.04 -0.55 2.16
CA ASP A 187 -16.20 0.22 1.69
C ASP A 187 -15.87 1.71 1.74
N TYR A 188 -15.31 2.23 0.65
CA TYR A 188 -14.96 3.65 0.56
C TYR A 188 -16.17 4.57 0.68
N LYS A 189 -17.37 4.11 0.35
CA LYS A 189 -18.57 4.93 0.45
C LYS A 189 -18.88 5.20 1.92
N GLU A 190 -18.83 4.17 2.76
CA GLU A 190 -19.00 4.29 4.20
C GLU A 190 -17.80 5.01 4.86
N GLU A 191 -16.58 4.52 4.62
CA GLU A 191 -15.34 5.02 5.25
C GLU A 191 -15.07 6.50 4.95
N LEU A 192 -15.34 6.95 3.72
CA LEU A 192 -15.13 8.35 3.33
C LEU A 192 -16.41 9.19 3.41
N ASN A 193 -17.50 8.63 3.93
CA ASN A 193 -18.81 9.27 4.03
C ASN A 193 -19.24 9.92 2.69
N ILE A 194 -19.29 9.11 1.64
CA ILE A 194 -19.67 9.54 0.29
C ILE A 194 -21.18 9.37 0.11
N GLU A 195 -21.89 10.49 0.08
CA GLU A 195 -23.35 10.49 -0.09
C GLU A 195 -23.76 10.25 -1.55
N LYS A 196 -22.94 10.71 -2.50
CA LYS A 196 -23.27 10.74 -3.92
C LYS A 196 -22.05 10.53 -4.81
N PHE A 197 -22.24 9.79 -5.89
CA PHE A 197 -21.30 9.67 -7.00
C PHE A 197 -21.74 10.50 -8.24
N PRO A 198 -20.79 10.87 -9.12
CA PRO A 198 -19.34 10.79 -8.91
C PRO A 198 -18.88 11.77 -7.83
N VAL A 199 -17.78 11.45 -7.15
CA VAL A 199 -17.12 12.29 -6.14
C VAL A 199 -15.67 12.51 -6.54
N ILE A 200 -15.18 13.71 -6.29
CA ILE A 200 -13.78 14.10 -6.42
C ILE A 200 -13.17 14.06 -5.02
N LEU A 201 -12.13 13.27 -4.88
CA LEU A 201 -11.34 13.14 -3.66
C LEU A 201 -9.92 13.63 -3.97
N VAL A 202 -9.29 14.33 -3.04
CA VAL A 202 -7.88 14.74 -3.19
C VAL A 202 -7.12 14.17 -2.02
N PHE A 203 -6.11 13.35 -2.32
CA PHE A 203 -5.24 12.74 -1.35
C PHE A 203 -3.83 13.30 -1.47
N ASN A 204 -3.14 13.48 -0.34
CA ASN A 204 -1.68 13.54 -0.33
C ASN A 204 -1.11 12.11 -0.16
N SER A 205 0.15 11.97 0.22
CA SER A 205 0.77 10.65 0.47
C SER A 205 0.29 9.97 1.75
N GLU A 206 -0.44 10.68 2.62
CA GLU A 206 -0.78 10.22 3.98
C GLU A 206 -2.30 10.12 4.22
N GLU A 207 -3.12 10.99 3.61
CA GLU A 207 -4.53 11.14 3.96
C GLU A 207 -5.37 11.82 2.86
N LEU A 208 -6.70 11.77 3.05
CA LEU A 208 -7.67 12.56 2.31
C LEU A 208 -7.63 14.01 2.79
N VAL A 209 -7.29 14.95 1.91
CA VAL A 209 -7.21 16.39 2.24
C VAL A 209 -8.39 17.21 1.73
N PHE A 210 -9.13 16.71 0.73
CA PHE A 210 -10.29 17.40 0.18
C PHE A 210 -11.31 16.44 -0.45
N LYS A 211 -12.60 16.77 -0.37
CA LYS A 211 -13.71 16.00 -0.95
C LYS A 211 -14.78 16.94 -1.47
N THR A 212 -15.25 16.73 -2.70
CA THR A 212 -16.36 17.47 -3.30
C THR A 212 -17.07 16.67 -4.39
N ASN A 213 -18.29 17.06 -4.74
CA ASN A 213 -18.99 16.60 -5.95
C ASN A 213 -19.04 17.70 -7.03
N LYS A 214 -18.38 18.83 -6.83
CA LYS A 214 -18.40 19.99 -7.75
C LYS A 214 -17.00 20.35 -8.21
N VAL A 215 -16.86 20.50 -9.52
CA VAL A 215 -15.59 20.83 -10.17
C VAL A 215 -15.11 22.23 -9.77
N GLU A 216 -16.02 23.17 -9.57
CA GLU A 216 -15.68 24.54 -9.16
C GLU A 216 -15.04 24.58 -7.78
N GLU A 217 -15.51 23.75 -6.85
CA GLU A 217 -14.95 23.68 -5.49
C GLU A 217 -13.53 23.08 -5.50
N LEU A 218 -13.24 22.15 -6.42
CA LEU A 218 -11.90 21.64 -6.65
C LEU A 218 -10.94 22.76 -7.10
N TYR A 219 -11.35 23.58 -8.08
CA TYR A 219 -10.50 24.68 -8.53
C TYR A 219 -10.25 25.71 -7.43
N GLU A 220 -11.24 26.00 -6.60
CA GLU A 220 -11.05 26.89 -5.44
C GLU A 220 -10.11 26.29 -4.38
N PHE A 221 -10.06 24.96 -4.25
CA PHE A 221 -9.09 24.29 -3.39
C PHE A 221 -7.65 24.51 -3.87
N PHE A 222 -7.39 24.41 -5.18
CA PHE A 222 -6.05 24.56 -5.78
C PHE A 222 -5.55 26.01 -5.94
N LYS A 223 -6.43 27.01 -5.75
CA LYS A 223 -6.05 28.44 -5.77
C LYS A 223 -5.44 28.92 -4.45
N LYS A 224 -5.55 28.12 -3.38
CA LYS A 224 -5.02 28.44 -2.06
C LYS A 224 -3.58 27.98 -1.94
#